data_AF-A0A2G9FFA1-F1
#
_entry.id   AF-A0A2G9FFA1-F1
#
_cell.length_a   1.000
_cell.length_b   1.000
_cell.length_c   1.000
_cell.angle_alpha   90.00
_cell.angle_beta   90.00
_cell.angle_gamma   90.00
#
_symmetry.space_group_name_H-M   'P 1'
#
loop_
_entity.id
_entity.type
_entity.pdbx_description
1 polymer ?
#
loop_
_entity_poly.entity_id
_entity_poly.type
_entity_poly.pdbx_seq_one_letter_code
_entity_poly.pdbx_strand_id
1 'polypeptide(L)'
;MKLEIKNLSFSYKNKEILNNISFEVYSGTLLSILGANGAGKTTLIKCINGILKLKKGEVLIDEKNFNNKSLKEKSKIMSYVPQITSSFDID
;
A
#
# COMPACT_ATOMS: atom_id res chain seq x y z
N MET A 1 -14.52 8.48 -3.57
CA MET A 1 -13.10 8.17 -3.34
C MET A 1 -12.63 7.19 -4.41
N LYS A 2 -11.51 7.50 -5.06
CA LYS A 2 -10.79 6.67 -6.01
C LYS A 2 -9.37 6.46 -5.53
N LEU A 3 -8.96 5.20 -5.35
CA LEU A 3 -7.58 4.80 -5.13
C LEU A 3 -6.97 4.45 -6.49
N GLU A 4 -5.87 5.09 -6.86
CA GLU A 4 -5.16 4.84 -8.11
C GLU A 4 -3.68 4.54 -7.82
N ILE A 5 -3.20 3.42 -8.34
CA ILE A 5 -1.81 2.98 -8.24
C ILE A 5 -1.23 3.10 -9.65
N LYS A 6 -0.12 3.84 -9.80
CA LYS A 6 0.53 4.07 -11.09
C LYS A 6 1.97 3.61 -11.06
N ASN A 7 2.30 2.63 -11.91
CA ASN A 7 3.64 2.15 -12.20
C ASN A 7 4.44 1.80 -10.93
N LEU A 8 3.75 1.29 -9.91
CA LEU A 8 4.32 1.02 -8.59
C LEU A 8 5.35 -0.09 -8.72
N SER A 9 6.60 0.26 -8.39
CA SER A 9 7.71 -0.69 -8.36
C SER A 9 8.48 -0.59 -7.05
N PHE A 10 8.89 -1.73 -6.52
CA PHE A 10 9.57 -1.80 -5.23
C PHE A 10 10.57 -2.96 -5.17
N SER A 11 11.73 -2.67 -4.59
CA SER A 11 12.82 -3.64 -4.42
C SER A 11 13.39 -3.57 -3.00
N TYR A 12 13.51 -4.73 -2.35
CA TYR A 12 14.33 -4.87 -1.15
C TYR A 12 15.79 -5.06 -1.56
N LYS A 13 16.65 -4.11 -1.20
CA LYS A 13 18.04 -4.06 -1.69
C LYS A 13 18.05 -4.15 -3.22
N ASN A 14 18.59 -5.24 -3.77
CA ASN A 14 18.71 -5.50 -5.20
C ASN A 14 17.67 -6.49 -5.76
N LYS A 15 16.76 -6.99 -4.91
CA LYS A 15 15.71 -7.93 -5.33
C LYS A 15 14.43 -7.16 -5.62
N GLU A 16 14.03 -7.14 -6.89
CA GLU A 16 12.71 -6.62 -7.30
C GLU A 16 11.60 -7.52 -6.75
N ILE A 17 10.59 -6.90 -6.14
CA ILE A 17 9.44 -7.57 -5.54
C ILE A 17 8.16 -7.19 -6.27
N LEU A 18 8.02 -5.91 -6.63
CA LEU A 18 6.89 -5.37 -7.37
C LEU A 18 7.44 -4.68 -8.61
N ASN A 19 6.85 -4.97 -9.76
CA ASN A 19 7.28 -4.45 -11.05
C ASN A 19 6.08 -3.84 -11.78
N ASN A 20 6.12 -2.52 -11.96
CA ASN A 20 5.18 -1.75 -12.78
C ASN A 20 3.69 -2.06 -12.54
N ILE A 21 3.27 -2.14 -11.28
CA ILE A 21 1.89 -2.43 -10.92
C ILE A 21 1.04 -1.17 -11.11
N SER A 22 -0.05 -1.28 -11.87
CA SER A 22 -1.01 -0.20 -12.10
C SER A 22 -2.43 -0.73 -12.04
N PHE A 23 -3.28 -0.11 -11.21
CA PHE A 23 -4.72 -0.42 -11.13
C PHE A 23 -5.48 0.69 -10.39
N GLU A 24 -6.81 0.66 -10.51
CA GLU A 24 -7.71 1.62 -9.86
C GLU A 24 -8.79 0.87 -9.06
N VAL A 25 -9.18 1.45 -7.94
CA VAL A 25 -10.25 0.94 -7.06
C VAL A 25 -11.16 2.10 -6.69
N TYR A 26 -12.45 1.91 -6.96
CA TYR A 26 -13.49 2.87 -6.61
C TYR A 26 -14.06 2.58 -5.22
N SER A 27 -14.60 3.61 -4.58
CA SER A 27 -15.32 3.49 -3.33
C SER A 27 -16.45 2.46 -3.44
N GLY A 28 -16.64 1.64 -2.40
CA GLY A 28 -17.63 0.57 -2.37
C GLY A 28 -17.15 -0.75 -3.00
N THR A 29 -15.97 -0.78 -3.63
CA THR A 29 -15.41 -2.01 -4.19
C THR A 29 -14.73 -2.86 -3.12
N LEU A 30 -15.09 -4.15 -3.07
CA LEU A 30 -14.30 -5.17 -2.37
C LEU A 30 -13.26 -5.75 -3.34
N LEU A 31 -11.98 -5.45 -3.11
CA LEU A 31 -10.86 -5.98 -3.89
C LEU A 31 -10.14 -7.09 -3.14
N SER A 32 -9.87 -8.21 -3.80
CA SER A 32 -9.00 -9.28 -3.29
C SER A 32 -7.69 -9.33 -4.07
N ILE A 33 -6.58 -9.56 -3.35
CA ILE A 33 -5.24 -9.73 -3.94
C ILE A 33 -4.80 -11.18 -3.68
N LEU A 34 -4.70 -11.97 -4.74
CA LEU A 34 -4.34 -13.39 -4.69
C LEU A 34 -2.93 -13.63 -5.25
N GLY A 35 -2.32 -14.73 -4.84
CA GLY A 35 -1.00 -15.14 -5.32
C GLY A 35 -0.25 -16.01 -4.31
N ALA A 36 0.81 -16.69 -4.75
CA ALA A 36 1.63 -17.56 -3.90
C ALA A 36 2.32 -16.82 -2.75
N ASN A 37 2.81 -17.56 -1.76
CA ASN A 37 3.69 -17.00 -0.73
C ASN A 37 4.97 -16.45 -1.38
N GLY A 38 5.36 -15.25 -0.99
CA GLY A 38 6.50 -14.54 -1.59
C GLY A 38 6.17 -13.73 -2.86
N ALA A 39 4.95 -13.80 -3.41
CA ALA A 39 4.55 -13.03 -4.59
C ALA A 39 4.47 -11.50 -4.39
N GLY A 40 4.75 -11.00 -3.18
CA GLY A 40 4.79 -9.57 -2.89
C GLY A 40 3.47 -8.95 -2.39
N LYS A 41 2.43 -9.74 -2.11
CA LYS A 41 1.11 -9.24 -1.63
C LYS A 41 1.21 -8.28 -0.44
N THR A 42 1.86 -8.71 0.63
CA THR A 42 2.07 -7.88 1.84
C THR A 42 2.93 -6.65 1.53
N THR A 43 3.91 -6.77 0.62
CA THR A 43 4.73 -5.65 0.17
C THR A 43 3.90 -4.61 -0.56
N LEU A 44 3.01 -5.04 -1.47
CA LEU A 44 2.10 -4.17 -2.20
C LEU A 44 1.19 -3.40 -1.25
N ILE A 45 0.55 -4.08 -0.30
CA ILE A 45 -0.33 -3.44 0.70
C ILE A 45 0.45 -2.41 1.53
N LYS A 46 1.67 -2.74 1.98
CA LYS A 46 2.52 -1.81 2.75
C LYS A 46 2.98 -0.61 1.93
N CYS A 47 3.25 -0.78 0.63
CA CYS A 47 3.57 0.31 -0.28
C CYS A 47 2.37 1.24 -0.50
N ILE A 48 1.17 0.69 -0.73
CA ILE A 48 -0.07 1.45 -0.88
C ILE A 48 -0.38 2.25 0.40
N ASN A 49 -0.19 1.65 1.57
CA ASN A 49 -0.38 2.30 2.87
C ASN A 49 0.74 3.30 3.25
N GLY A 50 1.78 3.46 2.42
CA GLY A 50 2.90 4.35 2.71
C GLY A 50 3.79 3.91 3.88
N ILE A 51 3.65 2.67 4.36
CA ILE A 51 4.52 2.04 5.37
C ILE A 51 5.90 1.77 4.77
N LEU A 52 5.92 1.31 3.51
CA LEU A 52 7.14 1.20 2.72
C LEU A 52 7.20 2.36 1.74
N LYS A 53 8.29 3.13 1.79
CA LYS A 53 8.54 4.24 0.88
C LYS A 53 8.71 3.71 -0.55
N LEU A 54 7.93 4.25 -1.48
CA LEU A 54 8.07 3.94 -2.90
C LEU A 54 9.42 4.40 -3.44
N LYS A 55 10.00 3.60 -4.34
CA LYS A 55 11.17 4.00 -5.14
C LYS A 55 10.76 4.57 -6.50
N LYS A 56 9.68 4.05 -7.08
CA LYS A 56 9.10 4.48 -8.36
C LYS A 56 7.58 4.33 -8.31
N GLY A 57 6.90 5.12 -9.13
CA GLY A 57 5.44 5.14 -9.21
C GLY A 57 4.78 5.97 -8.13
N GLU A 58 3.45 5.96 -8.13
CA GLU A 58 2.61 6.81 -7.28
C GLU A 58 1.40 6.05 -6.73
N VAL A 59 0.95 6.49 -5.56
CA VAL A 59 -0.32 6.09 -4.95
C VAL A 59 -1.13 7.36 -4.78
N LEU A 60 -2.30 7.41 -5.41
CA LEU A 60 -3.18 8.57 -5.46
C LEU A 60 -4.50 8.24 -4.77
N ILE A 61 -5.02 9.19 -4.00
CA ILE A 61 -6.39 9.18 -3.49
C ILE A 61 -7.08 10.42 -4.03
N ASP A 62 -8.13 10.22 -4.84
CA ASP A 62 -8.85 11.31 -5.54
C ASP A 62 -7.87 12.26 -6.24
N GLU A 63 -6.99 11.67 -7.07
CA GLU A 63 -5.95 12.35 -7.88
C GLU A 63 -4.81 13.01 -7.08
N LYS A 64 -4.88 12.99 -5.75
CA LYS A 64 -3.85 13.59 -4.89
C LYS A 64 -2.85 12.55 -4.42
N ASN A 65 -1.56 12.86 -4.53
CA ASN A 65 -0.50 11.96 -4.09
C ASN A 65 -0.59 11.69 -2.58
N PHE A 66 -0.82 10.42 -2.24
CA PHE A 66 -1.00 9.95 -0.87
C PHE A 66 0.32 9.99 -0.08
N ASN A 67 1.45 9.74 -0.74
CA ASN A 67 2.75 9.63 -0.06
C ASN A 67 3.25 10.97 0.51
N ASN A 68 2.84 12.10 -0.07
CA ASN A 68 3.23 13.44 0.36
C ASN A 68 2.48 13.94 1.61
N LYS A 69 1.49 13.18 2.10
CA LYS A 69 0.71 13.53 3.30
C LYS A 69 1.49 13.21 4.58
N SER A 70 1.23 13.98 5.64
CA SER A 70 1.71 13.68 6.99
C SER A 70 1.11 12.37 7.51
N LEU A 71 1.74 11.76 8.51
CA LEU A 71 1.24 10.51 9.11
C LEU A 71 -0.19 10.67 9.67
N LYS A 72 -0.49 11.82 10.28
CA LYS A 72 -1.81 12.16 10.81
C LYS A 72 -2.88 12.30 9.74
N GLU A 73 -2.52 12.78 8.54
CA GLU A 73 -3.45 12.86 7.42
C GLU A 73 -3.65 11.48 6.78
N LYS A 74 -2.58 10.69 6.65
CA LYS A 74 -2.64 9.33 6.13
C LYS A 74 -3.57 8.44 6.97
N SER A 75 -3.45 8.51 8.30
CA SER A 75 -4.25 7.70 9.22
C SER A 75 -5.75 8.00 9.18
N LYS A 76 -6.16 9.18 8.69
CA LYS A 76 -7.57 9.53 8.47
C LYS A 76 -8.17 8.94 7.19
N ILE A 77 -7.32 8.48 6.27
CA ILE A 77 -7.73 8.06 4.92
C ILE A 77 -7.59 6.55 4.76
N MET A 78 -6.51 5.97 5.28
CA MET A 78 -6.20 4.56 5.09
C MET A 78 -5.71 3.94 6.41
N SER A 79 -6.18 2.73 6.68
CA SER A 79 -5.78 1.92 7.83
C SER A 79 -5.23 0.58 7.35
N TYR A 80 -4.28 0.04 8.09
CA TYR A 80 -3.62 -1.22 7.80
C TYR A 80 -3.79 -2.18 8.97
N VAL A 81 -4.36 -3.35 8.69
CA VAL A 81 -4.41 -4.46 9.65
C VAL A 81 -3.28 -5.43 9.31
N PRO A 82 -2.29 -5.63 10.19
CA PRO A 82 -1.15 -6.47 9.91
C PRO A 82 -1.52 -7.96 9.93
N GLN A 83 -0.79 -8.75 9.12
CA GLN A 83 -0.93 -10.21 9.09
C GLN A 83 -0.57 -10.88 10.43
N ILE A 84 0.42 -10.34 11.14
CA ILE A 84 0.78 -10.78 12.49
C ILE A 84 0.39 -9.65 13.43
N THR A 85 -0.46 -9.96 14.39
CA THR A 85 -0.91 -9.04 15.43
C THR A 85 -0.06 -9.21 16.68
N SER A 86 0.37 -8.10 17.26
CA SER A 86 0.93 -8.07 18.62
C SER A 86 -0.05 -7.29 19.48
N SER A 87 -0.55 -7.91 20.54
CA SER A 87 -1.26 -7.21 21.61
C SER A 87 -0.23 -6.61 22.56
N PHE A 88 -0.50 -5.40 23.00
CA PHE A 88 0.17 -4.83 24.17
C PHE A 88 -0.86 -4.87 25.28
N ASP A 89 -0.52 -5.52 26.38
CA ASP A 89 -1.33 -5.45 27.58
C ASP A 89 -1.21 -4.02 28.13
N ILE A 90 -2.35 -3.43 28.43
CA ILE A 90 -2.44 -2.15 29.13
C ILE A 90 -2.79 -2.54 30.55
N ASP A 91 -1.80 -2.49 31.45
CA ASP A 91 -2.04 -2.56 32.90
C ASP A 91 -2.95 -1.41 33.36
#